data_AF-A0A8H3MIX9-F1
#
_entry.id   AF-A0A8H3MIX9-F1
#
_cell.length_a   1.000
_cell.length_b   1.000
_cell.length_c   1.000
_cell.angle_alpha   90.00
_cell.angle_beta   90.00
_cell.angle_gamma   90.00
#
_symmetry.space_group_name_H-M   'P 1'
#
loop_
_entity.id
_entity.type
_entity.pdbx_description
1 polymer ?
#
loop_
_entity_poly.entity_id
_entity_poly.type
_entity_poly.pdbx_seq_one_letter_code
_entity_poly.pdbx_strand_id
1 'polypeptide(L)' 'MINNIEIENGKNDVDENDIDESHNEKPHNEKPHNGSQITRIEVSPNEKYVVTYSKEDESIVGWNVVDEGQLKPEFLHKVK' A
#
# COMPACT_ATOMS: atom_id res chain seq x y z
N MET A 1 -12.12 45.56 20.76
CA MET A 1 -10.82 45.08 21.25
C MET A 1 -10.63 43.68 20.70
N ILE A 2 -9.57 43.47 19.93
CA ILE A 2 -9.18 42.15 19.41
C ILE A 2 -8.28 41.49 20.46
N ASN A 3 -8.63 40.27 20.88
CA ASN A 3 -7.82 39.49 21.81
C ASN A 3 -6.71 38.80 21.02
N ASN A 4 -5.46 39.11 21.33
CA ASN A 4 -4.31 38.41 20.80
C ASN A 4 -4.22 37.04 21.47
N ILE A 5 -4.32 35.96 20.68
CA ILE A 5 -4.09 34.59 21.17
C ILE A 5 -2.60 34.30 20.97
N GLU A 6 -1.84 34.25 22.06
CA GLU A 6 -0.48 33.71 22.07
C GLU A 6 -0.56 32.19 21.94
N ILE A 7 0.05 31.65 20.88
CA ILE A 7 0.17 30.19 20.69
C ILE A 7 1.53 29.79 21.25
N GLU A 8 1.51 29.10 22.39
CA GLU A 8 2.70 28.52 23.02
C GLU A 8 3.23 27.38 22.15
N ASN A 9 4.51 27.46 21.77
CA ASN A 9 5.22 26.39 21.05
C ASN A 9 5.43 25.19 21.98
N GLY A 10 4.42 24.33 22.07
CA GLY A 10 4.56 22.98 22.62
C GLY A 10 5.57 22.20 21.78
N LYS A 11 6.66 21.76 22.42
CA LYS A 11 7.62 20.84 21.82
C LYS A 11 6.88 19.58 21.38
N ASN A 12 6.76 19.36 20.08
CA ASN A 12 6.36 18.07 19.55
C ASN A 12 7.59 17.16 19.67
N ASP A 13 7.60 16.31 20.68
CA ASP A 13 8.50 15.16 20.73
C ASP A 13 8.06 14.24 19.58
N VAL A 14 8.65 14.46 18.40
CA VAL A 14 8.52 13.58 17.25
C VAL A 14 9.25 12.30 17.64
N ASP A 15 8.48 11.28 18.00
CA ASP A 15 8.98 9.91 18.09
C ASP A 15 9.43 9.49 16.68
N GLU A 16 10.74 9.62 16.42
CA GLU A 16 11.41 9.13 15.22
C GLU A 16 11.41 7.60 15.22
N ASN A 17 10.24 6.96 15.08
CA ASN A 17 10.15 5.50 14.96
C ASN A 17 9.13 4.96 13.95
N ASP A 18 8.37 5.78 13.24
CA ASP A 18 7.69 5.32 12.01
C ASP A 18 8.66 5.45 10.83
N ILE A 19 9.72 4.65 10.90
CA ILE A 19 10.46 4.23 9.72
C ILE A 19 9.46 3.39 8.92
N ASP A 20 8.80 4.01 7.94
CA ASP A 20 8.03 3.34 6.89
C ASP A 20 8.96 2.32 6.23
N GLU A 21 8.85 1.08 6.70
CA GLU A 21 9.87 0.05 6.52
C GLU A 21 9.81 -0.52 5.10
N SER A 22 10.55 0.16 4.24
CA SER A 22 11.15 -0.30 2.99
C SER A 22 10.18 -0.67 1.87
N HIS A 23 10.27 0.12 0.79
CA HIS A 23 10.21 -0.38 -0.57
C HIS A 23 11.27 -1.48 -0.76
N ASN A 24 11.00 -2.68 -0.24
CA ASN A 24 11.86 -3.83 -0.44
C ASN A 24 11.53 -4.41 -1.81
N GLU A 25 12.24 -3.92 -2.82
CA GLU A 25 12.32 -4.50 -4.16
C GLU A 25 13.01 -5.89 -4.13
N LYS A 26 12.50 -6.80 -3.31
CA LYS A 26 12.84 -8.22 -3.41
C LYS A 26 11.68 -8.88 -4.12
N PRO A 27 11.90 -9.68 -5.19
CA PRO A 27 10.87 -10.59 -5.66
C PRO A 27 10.62 -11.56 -4.51
N HIS A 28 9.58 -11.26 -3.76
CA HIS A 28 9.11 -12.11 -2.70
C HIS A 28 8.71 -13.40 -3.41
N ASN A 29 9.45 -14.48 -3.15
CA ASN A 29 9.11 -15.81 -3.65
C ASN A 29 7.78 -16.32 -3.05
N GLU A 30 7.08 -15.47 -2.30
CA GLU A 30 5.77 -15.74 -1.73
C GLU A 30 4.70 -15.55 -2.80
N LYS A 31 3.77 -16.50 -2.81
CA LYS A 31 2.63 -16.43 -3.71
C LYS A 31 1.85 -15.14 -3.41
N PRO A 32 1.29 -14.48 -4.43
CA PRO A 32 0.35 -13.38 -4.22
C PRO A 32 -0.70 -13.75 -3.17
N HIS A 33 -1.01 -12.80 -2.29
CA HIS A 33 -1.91 -13.01 -1.16
C HIS A 33 -1.54 -14.19 -0.25
N ASN A 34 -0.26 -14.56 -0.15
CA ASN A 34 0.19 -15.76 0.58
C ASN A 34 -0.49 -17.06 0.12
N GLY A 35 -1.07 -17.06 -1.09
CA GLY A 35 -1.91 -18.14 -1.61
C GLY A 35 -3.37 -18.14 -1.14
N SER A 36 -3.80 -17.15 -0.36
CA SER A 36 -5.19 -16.95 0.06
C SER A 36 -6.12 -16.59 -1.10
N GLN A 37 -7.43 -16.81 -0.88
CA GLN A 37 -8.44 -16.57 -1.89
C GLN A 37 -8.62 -15.07 -2.17
N ILE A 38 -8.54 -14.70 -3.45
CA ILE A 38 -8.89 -13.35 -3.90
C ILE A 38 -10.39 -13.17 -3.76
N THR A 39 -10.79 -12.10 -3.07
CA THR A 39 -12.20 -11.76 -2.79
C THR A 39 -12.69 -10.55 -3.58
N ARG A 40 -11.76 -9.72 -4.08
CA ARG A 40 -12.08 -8.55 -4.89
C ARG A 40 -11.01 -8.27 -5.94
N ILE A 41 -11.45 -7.78 -7.09
CA ILE A 41 -10.60 -7.38 -8.22
C ILE A 41 -11.11 -6.03 -8.71
N GLU A 42 -10.21 -5.09 -8.95
CA GLU A 42 -10.51 -3.77 -9.53
C GLU A 42 -9.49 -3.46 -10.63
N VAL A 43 -9.88 -2.66 -11.61
CA VAL A 43 -9.02 -2.22 -12.73
C VAL A 43 -8.84 -0.71 -12.65
N SER A 44 -7.63 -0.22 -12.87
CA SER A 44 -7.38 1.22 -12.88
C SER A 44 -8.12 1.90 -14.04
N PRO A 45 -8.53 3.18 -13.92
CA PRO A 45 -9.24 3.88 -14.99
C PRO A 45 -8.49 3.96 -16.33
N ASN A 46 -7.16 3.83 -16.31
CA ASN A 46 -6.29 3.82 -17.49
C ASN A 46 -5.85 2.42 -17.91
N GLU A 47 -6.40 1.38 -17.28
CA GLU A 47 -6.19 -0.04 -17.59
C GLU A 47 -4.72 -0.52 -17.45
N LYS A 48 -3.83 0.30 -16.89
CA LYS A 48 -2.41 -0.07 -16.67
C LYS A 48 -2.21 -0.98 -15.48
N TYR A 49 -3.18 -1.07 -14.58
CA TYR A 49 -3.10 -1.87 -13.37
C TYR A 49 -4.36 -2.68 -13.12
N VAL A 50 -4.15 -3.92 -12.70
CA VAL A 50 -5.15 -4.71 -12.00
C VAL A 50 -4.77 -4.72 -10.52
N VAL A 51 -5.73 -4.54 -9.63
CA VAL A 51 -5.53 -4.62 -8.18
C VAL A 51 -6.39 -5.75 -7.65
N THR A 52 -5.79 -6.64 -6.88
CA THR A 52 -6.49 -7.75 -6.23
C THR A 52 -6.45 -7.59 -4.72
N TYR A 53 -7.53 -7.97 -4.04
CA TYR A 53 -7.63 -7.97 -2.58
C TYR A 53 -8.12 -9.32 -2.07
N SER A 54 -7.45 -9.82 -1.04
CA SER A 54 -7.87 -10.99 -0.28
C SER A 54 -8.28 -10.54 1.12
N LYS A 55 -9.51 -10.92 1.49
CA LYS A 55 -10.06 -10.65 2.83
C LYS A 55 -9.42 -11.52 3.91
N GLU A 56 -8.93 -12.70 3.53
CA GLU A 56 -8.40 -13.68 4.47
C GLU A 56 -7.03 -13.27 5.03
N ASP A 57 -6.16 -12.74 4.19
CA ASP A 57 -4.82 -12.28 4.56
C ASP A 57 -4.67 -10.75 4.57
N GLU A 58 -5.80 -10.06 4.39
CA GLU A 58 -5.96 -8.60 4.37
C GLU A 58 -4.94 -7.90 3.46
N SER A 59 -4.56 -8.53 2.35
CA SER A 59 -3.54 -7.99 1.46
C SER A 59 -4.09 -7.50 0.13
N ILE A 60 -3.41 -6.49 -0.41
CA ILE A 60 -3.62 -5.90 -1.72
C ILE A 60 -2.38 -6.17 -2.56
N VAL A 61 -2.59 -6.68 -3.78
CA VAL A 61 -1.51 -6.88 -4.77
C VAL A 61 -1.84 -6.09 -6.02
N GLY A 62 -0.89 -5.27 -6.46
CA GLY A 62 -0.98 -4.54 -7.72
C GLY A 62 -0.23 -5.26 -8.82
N TRP A 63 -0.87 -5.38 -9.97
CA TRP A 63 -0.36 -6.08 -11.14
C TRP A 63 -0.18 -5.12 -12.30
N ASN A 64 1.03 -5.04 -12.84
CA ASN A 64 1.30 -4.24 -14.03
C ASN A 64 0.74 -4.94 -15.27
N VAL A 65 -0.11 -4.25 -16.02
CA VAL A 65 -0.65 -4.73 -17.30
C VAL A 65 0.31 -4.33 -18.41
N VAL A 66 0.90 -5.34 -19.06
CA VAL A 66 1.68 -5.19 -20.30
C VAL A 66 0.90 -5.79 -21.46
N ASP A 67 0.92 -5.15 -22.62
CA ASP A 67 0.07 -5.47 -23.79
C ASP A 67 0.11 -6.95 -24.19
N GLU A 68 1.26 -7.60 -24.02
CA GLU A 68 1.43 -9.02 -24.26
C GLU A 68 2.25 -9.64 -23.10
N GLY A 69 1.63 -10.56 -22.36
CA GLY A 69 2.34 -11.35 -21.35
C GLY A 69 1.51 -11.72 -20.12
N GLN A 70 2.13 -12.50 -19.24
CA GLN A 70 1.59 -12.79 -17.92
C GLN A 70 1.71 -11.56 -17.03
N LEU A 71 0.62 -11.19 -16.33
CA LEU A 71 0.64 -10.12 -15.34
C LEU A 71 1.73 -10.37 -14.29
N LYS A 72 2.46 -9.31 -13.95
CA LYS A 72 3.51 -9.35 -12.93
C LYS A 72 3.09 -8.50 -11.73
N PRO A 73 3.20 -9.01 -10.49
CA PRO A 73 2.95 -8.20 -9.32
C PRO A 73 4.05 -7.15 -9.22
N GLU A 74 3.65 -5.90 -9.05
CA GLU A 74 4.54 -4.74 -8.90
C GLU A 74 4.64 -4.32 -7.44
N PHE A 75 3.56 -4.43 -6.68
CA PHE A 75 3.55 -4.14 -5.25
C PHE A 75 2.63 -5.08 -4.47
N LEU A 76 2.95 -5.24 -3.19
CA LEU A 76 2.17 -5.96 -2.21
C LEU A 76 2.05 -5.09 -0.96
N HIS A 77 0.84 -4.94 -0.44
CA HIS A 77 0.57 -4.17 0.78
C HIS A 77 -0.38 -4.94 1.69
N LYS A 78 -0.10 -4.98 3.00
CA LYS A 78 -1.01 -5.58 4.00
C LYS A 78 -1.76 -4.46 4.71
N VAL A 79 -3.08 -4.54 4.71
CA VAL A 79 -3.96 -3.64 5.44
C VAL A 79 -3.94 -4.10 6.90
N LYS A 80 -3.42 -3.27 7.80
CA LYS A 80 -3.42 -3.48 9.27
C LYS A 80 -4.49 -2.64 9.93
#